data_AF-A0A5A7P072-F1
#
_entry.id   AF-A0A5A7P072-F1
#
_cell.length_a   1.000
_cell.length_b   1.000
_cell.length_c   1.000
_cell.angle_alpha   90.00
_cell.angle_beta   90.00
_cell.angle_gamma   90.00
#
_symmetry.space_group_name_H-M   'P 1'
#
loop_
_entity.id
_entity.type
_entity.pdbx_description
1 polymer ?
#
loop_
_entity_poly.entity_id
_entity_poly.type
_entity_poly.pdbx_seq_one_letter_code
_entity_poly.pdbx_strand_id
1 'polypeptide(L)'
;MTPKMVSSFRRSLSYPNPPSPSARPRKALHVRSASLPCRSHPIISHLRDDIAALRSFSAAPLTSACLCVSLRRLGSLHDSLDDLLHLPQTRDSLRAPQIERLLDHFLLLVDLYGTFQALALRLKDELSAAQIAVRRKDGREVATRVKNLSRISKKIGSLSPNYHAPIRKLSPYDEEADLVEVIESVLGVTCAVSAVLFGGLSGSLALRRPWGLGFGAKAKNGSVEGGIWEFQEMSLEKLRKLRGEEEVKMASKRMQEMEDRIVEIEGCGAKVFRSLINTRVSLLNVVTQ
;
A
#
# COMPACT_ATOMS: atom_id res chain seq x y z
N MET A 1 13.57 -87.43 21.54
CA MET A 1 14.62 -86.40 21.70
C MET A 1 15.55 -86.45 20.50
N THR A 2 15.71 -85.29 19.85
CA THR A 2 16.59 -84.92 18.71
C THR A 2 16.57 -85.76 17.43
N PRO A 3 16.12 -85.23 16.28
CA PRO A 3 16.66 -85.62 14.99
C PRO A 3 17.86 -84.74 14.62
N LYS A 4 18.99 -85.41 14.36
CA LYS A 4 20.19 -84.85 13.71
C LYS A 4 19.95 -84.66 12.21
N MET A 5 20.50 -83.57 11.68
CA MET A 5 20.64 -83.28 10.26
C MET A 5 21.30 -84.42 9.48
N VAL A 6 20.82 -84.68 8.26
CA VAL A 6 21.61 -85.28 7.19
C VAL A 6 21.60 -84.34 6.00
N SER A 7 22.82 -83.97 5.58
CA SER A 7 23.15 -83.12 4.45
C SER A 7 22.63 -83.68 3.14
N SER A 8 21.85 -82.91 2.40
CA SER A 8 21.55 -83.22 1.00
C SER A 8 22.60 -82.58 0.09
N PHE A 9 23.36 -83.45 -0.57
CA PHE A 9 24.20 -83.10 -1.71
C PHE A 9 23.29 -82.64 -2.86
N ARG A 10 23.30 -81.34 -3.20
CA ARG A 10 22.75 -80.88 -4.48
C ARG A 10 23.91 -80.62 -5.44
N ARG A 11 24.14 -81.58 -6.34
CA ARG A 11 24.93 -81.38 -7.55
C ARG A 11 24.25 -80.29 -8.38
N SER A 12 24.99 -79.23 -8.67
CA SER A 12 24.56 -78.15 -9.54
C SER A 12 24.53 -78.66 -10.98
N LEU A 13 23.36 -78.71 -11.60
CA LEU A 13 23.23 -78.88 -13.04
C LEU A 13 23.34 -77.50 -13.68
N SER A 14 24.52 -77.17 -14.19
CA SER A 14 24.75 -76.00 -15.03
C SER A 14 24.23 -76.27 -16.44
N TYR A 15 23.20 -75.53 -16.86
CA TYR A 15 22.81 -75.43 -18.27
C TYR A 15 23.48 -74.19 -18.91
N PRO A 16 23.94 -74.27 -20.16
CA PRO A 16 24.54 -73.13 -20.87
C PRO A 16 23.56 -71.96 -21.05
N ASN A 17 24.07 -70.74 -20.85
CA ASN A 17 23.33 -69.48 -21.05
C ASN A 17 22.77 -69.35 -22.47
N PRO A 18 21.50 -68.95 -22.65
CA PRO A 18 21.04 -68.37 -23.91
C PRO A 18 21.67 -66.97 -24.09
N PRO A 19 21.86 -66.49 -25.33
CA PRO A 19 22.58 -65.26 -25.61
C PRO A 19 21.86 -64.06 -25.01
N SER A 20 22.62 -63.18 -24.34
CA SER A 20 22.12 -61.92 -23.80
C SER A 20 21.55 -61.04 -24.92
N PRO A 21 20.29 -60.58 -24.85
CA PRO A 21 19.90 -59.43 -25.64
C PRO A 21 20.57 -58.21 -24.99
N SER A 22 21.39 -57.53 -25.78
CA SER A 22 22.12 -56.30 -25.45
C SER A 22 21.47 -55.50 -24.30
N ALA A 23 22.21 -55.28 -23.22
CA ALA A 23 21.87 -54.24 -22.25
C ALA A 23 21.93 -52.90 -22.98
N ARG A 24 20.80 -52.46 -23.52
CA ARG A 24 20.65 -51.08 -23.97
C ARG A 24 20.96 -50.22 -22.75
N PRO A 25 21.85 -49.21 -22.84
CA PRO A 25 22.05 -48.31 -21.72
C PRO A 25 20.67 -47.75 -21.37
N ARG A 26 20.28 -47.86 -20.09
CA ARG A 26 19.06 -47.21 -19.59
C ARG A 26 19.21 -45.74 -19.95
N LYS A 27 18.47 -45.29 -20.96
CA LYS A 27 18.38 -43.86 -21.27
C LYS A 27 17.90 -43.21 -19.98
N ALA A 28 18.74 -42.39 -19.36
CA ALA A 28 18.29 -41.51 -18.30
C ALA A 28 17.12 -40.74 -18.89
N LEU A 29 15.91 -41.05 -18.42
CA LEU A 29 14.75 -40.25 -18.74
C LEU A 29 15.05 -38.90 -18.11
N HIS A 30 15.52 -37.97 -18.93
CA HIS A 30 15.60 -36.57 -18.57
C HIS A 30 14.16 -36.21 -18.21
N VAL A 31 13.88 -36.07 -16.91
CA VAL A 31 12.65 -35.49 -16.41
C VAL A 31 12.65 -34.07 -16.96
N ARG A 32 12.07 -33.91 -18.15
CA ARG A 32 11.77 -32.59 -18.69
C ARG A 32 10.64 -32.11 -17.82
N SER A 33 10.95 -31.16 -16.93
CA SER A 33 9.96 -30.36 -16.25
C SER A 33 8.97 -29.89 -17.30
N ALA A 34 7.72 -30.33 -17.17
CA ALA A 34 6.63 -29.75 -17.93
C ALA A 34 6.36 -28.39 -17.30
N SER A 35 7.10 -27.36 -17.72
CA SER A 35 6.67 -25.99 -17.47
C SER A 35 5.42 -25.81 -18.29
N LEU A 36 4.27 -25.92 -17.63
CA LEU A 36 3.03 -25.36 -18.17
C LEU A 36 3.35 -23.90 -18.53
N PRO A 37 2.98 -23.42 -19.73
CA PRO A 37 3.20 -22.02 -20.06
C PRO A 37 2.62 -21.15 -18.93
N CYS A 38 3.41 -20.21 -18.41
CA CYS A 38 2.90 -19.17 -17.53
C CYS A 38 1.76 -18.46 -18.27
N ARG A 39 0.51 -18.72 -17.88
CA ARG A 39 -0.67 -18.26 -18.64
C ARG A 39 -0.99 -16.79 -18.39
N SER A 40 -0.45 -16.21 -17.32
CA SER A 40 -0.36 -14.77 -17.07
C SER A 40 1.08 -14.38 -16.74
N HIS A 41 1.46 -13.15 -17.09
CA HIS A 41 2.80 -12.63 -16.81
C HIS A 41 3.04 -12.60 -15.28
N PRO A 42 4.21 -13.01 -14.75
CA PRO A 42 4.47 -13.07 -13.31
C PRO A 42 4.26 -11.73 -12.58
N ILE A 43 4.44 -10.61 -13.29
CA ILE A 43 4.14 -9.27 -12.76
C ILE A 43 2.64 -9.09 -12.51
N ILE A 44 1.76 -9.61 -13.37
CA ILE A 44 0.30 -9.48 -13.19
C ILE A 44 -0.17 -10.23 -11.94
N SER A 45 0.36 -11.43 -11.67
CA SER A 45 0.08 -12.14 -10.43
C SER A 45 0.55 -11.34 -9.20
N HIS A 46 1.75 -10.77 -9.26
CA HIS A 46 2.28 -9.95 -8.16
C HIS A 46 1.41 -8.70 -7.91
N LEU A 47 0.97 -8.01 -8.96
CA LEU A 47 0.05 -6.88 -8.87
C LEU A 47 -1.27 -7.28 -8.20
N ARG A 48 -1.85 -8.43 -8.58
CA ARG A 48 -3.10 -8.93 -7.98
C ARG A 48 -2.95 -9.20 -6.48
N ASP A 49 -1.83 -9.80 -6.09
CA ASP A 49 -1.53 -10.08 -4.67
C ASP A 49 -1.36 -8.79 -3.87
N ASP A 50 -0.63 -7.81 -4.41
CA ASP A 50 -0.46 -6.49 -3.79
C ASP A 50 -1.80 -5.74 -3.66
N ILE A 51 -2.63 -5.78 -4.70
CA ILE A 51 -3.98 -5.19 -4.68
C ILE A 51 -4.84 -5.87 -3.61
N ALA A 52 -4.82 -7.20 -3.52
CA ALA A 52 -5.57 -7.95 -2.51
C ALA A 52 -5.11 -7.59 -1.09
N ALA A 53 -3.79 -7.53 -0.87
CA ALA A 53 -3.21 -7.13 0.41
C ALA A 53 -3.64 -5.71 0.80
N LEU A 54 -3.56 -4.75 -0.12
CA LEU A 54 -3.96 -3.36 0.12
C LEU A 54 -5.48 -3.19 0.28
N ARG A 55 -6.31 -4.05 -0.31
CA ARG A 55 -7.77 -4.08 -0.05
C ARG A 55 -8.07 -4.63 1.34
N SER A 56 -7.28 -5.58 1.83
CA SER A 56 -7.42 -6.17 3.17
C SER A 56 -6.88 -5.29 4.31
N PHE A 57 -6.25 -4.16 3.98
CA PHE A 57 -5.67 -3.17 4.90
C PHE A 57 -6.64 -2.58 5.95
N SER A 58 -7.93 -2.89 5.89
CA SER A 58 -8.94 -2.40 6.82
C SER A 58 -9.07 -3.29 8.07
N ALA A 59 -8.23 -3.08 9.08
CA ALA A 59 -8.48 -3.56 10.44
C ALA A 59 -7.98 -2.54 11.48
N ALA A 60 -8.84 -2.21 12.46
CA ALA A 60 -8.59 -1.20 13.49
C ALA A 60 -7.47 -1.61 14.48
N PRO A 61 -6.79 -0.65 15.15
CA PRO A 61 -6.81 0.81 14.95
C PRO A 61 -5.79 1.28 13.89
N LEU A 62 -6.12 2.38 13.19
CA LEU A 62 -5.23 2.99 12.19
C LEU A 62 -4.01 3.63 12.89
N THR A 63 -2.81 3.14 12.62
CA THR A 63 -1.54 3.71 13.13
C THR A 63 -0.71 4.32 12.01
N SER A 64 0.20 5.23 12.35
CA SER A 64 1.14 5.84 11.39
C SER A 64 2.00 4.76 10.73
N ALA A 65 2.49 3.79 11.50
CA ALA A 65 3.26 2.66 11.00
C ALA A 65 2.47 1.82 9.98
N CYS A 66 1.20 1.52 10.28
CA CYS A 66 0.32 0.75 9.39
C CYS A 66 0.08 1.52 8.07
N LEU A 67 -0.17 2.84 8.15
CA LEU A 67 -0.25 3.71 6.97
C LEU A 67 1.04 3.72 6.15
N CYS A 68 2.20 3.86 6.79
CA CYS A 68 3.49 3.86 6.11
C CYS A 68 3.80 2.52 5.42
N VAL A 69 3.41 1.39 6.02
CA VAL A 69 3.50 0.07 5.36
C VAL A 69 2.64 0.04 4.10
N SER A 70 1.40 0.50 4.18
CA SER A 70 0.49 0.52 3.02
C SER A 70 0.92 1.48 1.93
N LEU A 71 1.42 2.66 2.29
CA LEU A 71 1.97 3.62 1.30
C LEU A 71 3.23 3.08 0.63
N ARG A 72 4.11 2.39 1.36
CA ARG A 72 5.28 1.73 0.77
C ARG A 72 4.89 0.62 -0.19
N ARG A 73 3.94 -0.23 0.20
CA ARG A 73 3.39 -1.28 -0.68
C ARG A 73 2.70 -0.68 -1.90
N LEU A 74 1.95 0.42 -1.73
CA LEU A 74 1.35 1.16 -2.83
C LEU A 74 2.39 1.73 -3.81
N GLY A 75 3.50 2.27 -3.30
CA GLY A 75 4.63 2.69 -4.13
C GLY A 75 5.20 1.51 -4.94
N SER A 76 5.47 0.37 -4.29
CA SER A 76 5.96 -0.84 -4.97
C SER A 76 4.96 -1.42 -5.99
N LEU A 77 3.65 -1.27 -5.75
CA LEU A 77 2.60 -1.64 -6.70
C LEU A 77 2.70 -0.80 -7.98
N HIS A 78 2.90 0.52 -7.85
CA HIS A 78 3.10 1.41 -9.00
C HIS A 78 4.45 1.16 -9.69
N ASP A 79 5.51 0.85 -8.94
CA ASP A 79 6.81 0.44 -9.51
C ASP A 79 6.64 -0.85 -10.35
N SER A 80 5.88 -1.84 -9.84
CA SER A 80 5.60 -3.08 -10.58
C SER A 80 4.70 -2.85 -11.82
N LEU A 81 3.78 -1.89 -11.74
CA LEU A 81 2.96 -1.50 -12.88
C LEU A 81 3.80 -0.78 -13.94
N ASP A 82 4.73 0.06 -13.51
CA ASP A 82 5.70 0.72 -14.38
C ASP A 82 6.51 -0.34 -15.17
N ASP A 83 7.04 -1.35 -14.48
CA ASP A 83 7.75 -2.47 -15.12
C ASP A 83 6.87 -3.21 -16.14
N LEU A 84 5.58 -3.42 -15.84
CA LEU A 84 4.63 -4.05 -16.75
C LEU A 84 4.44 -3.23 -18.03
N LEU A 85 4.34 -1.90 -17.91
CA LEU A 85 4.13 -0.97 -19.04
C LEU A 85 5.35 -0.89 -19.98
N HIS A 86 6.54 -1.25 -19.49
CA HIS A 86 7.74 -1.33 -20.32
C HIS A 86 7.77 -2.57 -21.22
N LEU A 87 6.95 -3.59 -20.97
CA LEU A 87 6.95 -4.81 -21.77
C LEU A 87 6.29 -4.60 -23.15
N PRO A 88 6.85 -5.18 -24.23
CA PRO A 88 6.29 -5.06 -25.58
C PRO A 88 4.83 -5.55 -25.68
N GLN A 89 4.50 -6.67 -25.02
CA GLN A 89 3.16 -7.26 -25.08
C GLN A 89 2.07 -6.34 -24.51
N THR A 90 2.45 -5.45 -23.59
CA THR A 90 1.56 -4.49 -22.94
C THR A 90 1.18 -3.34 -23.89
N ARG A 91 2.04 -3.03 -24.87
CA ARG A 91 1.83 -1.93 -25.83
C ARG A 91 0.79 -2.28 -26.89
N ASP A 92 0.80 -3.53 -27.35
CA ASP A 92 -0.14 -4.01 -28.36
C ASP A 92 -1.57 -4.18 -27.81
N SER A 93 -1.73 -4.25 -26.48
CA SER A 93 -3.01 -4.50 -25.81
C SER A 93 -3.81 -3.23 -25.49
N LEU A 94 -3.16 -2.05 -25.40
CA LEU A 94 -3.81 -0.80 -25.00
C LEU A 94 -4.20 0.03 -26.22
N ARG A 95 -5.45 0.51 -26.28
CA ARG A 95 -5.91 1.41 -27.34
C ARG A 95 -5.81 2.88 -26.92
N ALA A 96 -5.54 3.79 -27.86
CA ALA A 96 -5.39 5.22 -27.58
C ALA A 96 -6.48 5.84 -26.67
N PRO A 97 -7.79 5.60 -26.88
CA PRO A 97 -8.83 6.17 -26.00
C PRO A 97 -8.77 5.65 -24.56
N GLN A 98 -8.32 4.41 -24.35
CA GLN A 98 -8.15 3.85 -23.01
C GLN A 98 -6.94 4.49 -22.34
N ILE A 99 -5.85 4.70 -23.07
CA ILE A 99 -4.62 5.30 -22.53
C ILE A 99 -4.85 6.76 -22.15
N GLU A 100 -5.52 7.55 -22.98
CA GLU A 100 -5.87 8.95 -22.67
C GLU A 100 -6.64 9.06 -21.35
N ARG A 101 -7.68 8.23 -21.19
CA ARG A 101 -8.47 8.17 -19.95
C ARG A 101 -7.62 7.76 -18.74
N LEU A 102 -6.70 6.80 -18.89
CA LEU A 102 -5.80 6.39 -17.81
C LEU A 102 -4.83 7.52 -17.44
N LEU A 103 -4.27 8.21 -18.43
CA LEU A 103 -3.37 9.35 -18.23
C LEU A 103 -4.03 10.48 -17.44
N ASP A 104 -5.31 10.75 -17.69
CA ASP A 104 -6.09 11.72 -16.93
C ASP A 104 -6.25 11.30 -15.47
N HIS A 105 -6.58 10.03 -15.21
CA HIS A 105 -6.69 9.52 -13.84
C HIS A 105 -5.35 9.55 -13.07
N PHE A 106 -4.25 9.18 -13.72
CA PHE A 106 -2.92 9.29 -13.12
C PHE A 106 -2.54 10.75 -12.87
N LEU A 107 -2.88 11.68 -13.77
CA LEU A 107 -2.63 13.10 -13.57
C LEU A 107 -3.39 13.64 -12.34
N LEU A 108 -4.67 13.28 -12.21
CA LEU A 108 -5.46 13.66 -11.03
C LEU A 108 -4.83 13.17 -9.72
N LEU A 109 -4.30 11.94 -9.70
CA LEU A 109 -3.60 11.39 -8.54
C LEU A 109 -2.27 12.10 -8.27
N VAL A 110 -1.51 12.43 -9.31
CA VAL A 110 -0.27 13.22 -9.19
C VAL A 110 -0.57 14.58 -8.58
N ASP A 111 -1.58 15.31 -9.08
CA ASP A 111 -1.99 16.61 -8.53
C ASP A 111 -2.44 16.51 -7.07
N LEU A 112 -3.18 15.45 -6.73
CA LEU A 112 -3.63 15.16 -5.38
C LEU A 112 -2.47 14.94 -4.42
N TYR A 113 -1.50 14.10 -4.81
CA TYR A 113 -0.30 13.84 -4.00
C TYR A 113 0.64 15.04 -3.94
N GLY A 114 0.76 15.84 -5.00
CA GLY A 114 1.51 17.10 -4.99
C GLY A 114 0.90 18.12 -4.01
N THR A 115 -0.43 18.25 -4.02
CA THR A 115 -1.14 19.10 -3.05
C THR A 115 -0.97 18.58 -1.63
N PHE A 116 -1.06 17.26 -1.44
CA PHE A 116 -0.81 16.61 -0.16
C PHE A 116 0.59 16.90 0.37
N GLN A 117 1.64 16.76 -0.43
CA GLN A 117 3.02 17.07 -0.02
C GLN A 117 3.16 18.51 0.46
N ALA A 118 2.62 19.48 -0.29
CA ALA A 118 2.65 20.88 0.11
C ALA A 118 1.90 21.14 1.43
N LEU A 119 0.78 20.46 1.66
CA LEU A 119 0.04 20.56 2.92
C LEU A 119 0.73 19.85 4.09
N ALA A 120 1.36 18.70 3.86
CA ALA A 120 2.11 17.95 4.86
C ALA A 120 3.33 18.74 5.35
N LEU A 121 4.06 19.40 4.43
CA LEU A 121 5.15 20.31 4.78
C LEU A 121 4.66 21.46 5.68
N ARG A 122 3.56 22.12 5.31
CA ARG A 122 2.96 23.19 6.14
C ARG A 122 2.47 22.68 7.49
N LEU A 123 1.95 21.44 7.54
CA LEU A 123 1.48 20.83 8.76
C LEU A 123 2.64 20.62 9.74
N LYS A 124 3.79 20.14 9.23
CA LYS A 124 5.04 20.02 9.99
C LYS A 124 5.50 21.37 10.53
N ASP A 125 5.61 22.40 9.68
CA ASP A 125 6.07 23.73 10.08
C ASP A 125 5.18 24.34 11.19
N GLU A 126 3.86 24.20 11.08
CA GLU A 126 2.92 24.67 12.11
C GLU A 126 3.01 23.85 13.40
N LEU A 127 3.38 22.57 13.33
CA LEU A 127 3.57 21.72 14.50
C LEU A 127 4.84 22.13 15.27
N SER A 128 5.95 22.33 14.57
CA SER A 128 7.19 22.82 15.16
C SER A 128 7.00 24.22 15.75
N ALA A 129 6.29 25.12 15.05
CA ALA A 129 5.95 26.44 15.57
C ALA A 129 5.05 26.37 16.83
N ALA A 130 4.08 25.46 16.86
CA ALA A 130 3.27 25.21 18.05
C ALA A 130 4.13 24.69 19.21
N GLN A 131 5.10 23.82 18.95
CA GLN A 131 5.99 23.26 19.96
C GLN A 131 6.85 24.37 20.59
N ILE A 132 7.39 25.29 19.78
CA ILE A 132 8.13 26.47 20.24
C ILE A 132 7.23 27.35 21.12
N ALA A 133 5.99 27.63 20.70
CA ALA A 133 5.05 28.42 21.49
C ALA A 133 4.70 27.77 22.83
N VAL A 134 4.56 26.43 22.87
CA VAL A 134 4.36 25.67 24.11
C VAL A 134 5.56 25.83 25.05
N ARG A 135 6.80 25.71 24.54
CA ARG A 135 8.03 25.90 25.35
C ARG A 135 8.15 27.32 25.91
N ARG A 136 7.72 28.33 25.13
CA ARG A 136 7.67 29.74 25.55
C ARG A 136 6.51 30.04 26.52
N LYS A 137 5.63 29.08 26.77
CA LYS A 137 4.40 29.23 27.57
C LYS A 137 3.48 30.35 27.03
N ASP A 138 3.51 30.60 25.72
CA ASP A 138 2.65 31.59 25.06
C ASP A 138 1.33 30.95 24.61
N GLY A 139 0.34 30.96 25.51
CA GLY A 139 -0.97 30.36 25.24
C GLY A 139 -1.73 30.97 24.06
N ARG A 140 -1.50 32.24 23.71
CA ARG A 140 -2.16 32.91 22.58
C ARG A 140 -1.56 32.46 21.26
N GLU A 141 -0.23 32.36 21.19
CA GLU A 141 0.46 31.81 20.03
C GLU A 141 0.08 30.33 19.84
N VAL A 142 0.13 29.51 20.90
CA VAL A 142 -0.31 28.09 20.86
C VAL A 142 -1.74 27.97 20.31
N ALA A 143 -2.67 28.80 20.79
CA ALA A 143 -4.05 28.75 20.31
C ALA A 143 -4.18 29.07 18.81
N THR A 144 -3.33 29.96 18.29
CA THR A 144 -3.31 30.34 16.87
C THR A 144 -2.73 29.20 16.03
N ARG A 145 -1.59 28.63 16.42
CA ARG A 145 -0.95 27.50 15.72
C ARG A 145 -1.85 26.27 15.67
N VAL A 146 -2.49 25.92 16.79
CA VAL A 146 -3.46 24.81 16.86
C VAL A 146 -4.67 25.02 15.93
N LYS A 147 -5.15 26.26 15.76
CA LYS A 147 -6.21 26.57 14.78
C LYS A 147 -5.71 26.38 13.34
N ASN A 148 -4.46 26.75 13.05
CA ASN A 148 -3.86 26.56 11.73
C ASN A 148 -3.66 25.07 11.41
N LEU A 149 -3.12 24.28 12.36
CA LEU A 149 -3.02 22.82 12.24
C LEU A 149 -4.36 22.17 11.87
N SER A 150 -5.43 22.52 12.60
CA SER A 150 -6.79 22.05 12.30
C SER A 150 -7.27 22.47 10.91
N ARG A 151 -6.94 23.68 10.46
CA ARG A 151 -7.30 24.16 9.11
C ARG A 151 -6.55 23.38 8.03
N ILE A 152 -5.25 23.12 8.21
CA ILE A 152 -4.43 22.36 7.26
C ILE A 152 -4.90 20.91 7.19
N SER A 153 -5.11 20.27 8.35
CA SER A 153 -5.64 18.92 8.47
C SER A 153 -7.01 18.75 7.78
N LYS A 154 -7.92 19.73 7.93
CA LYS A 154 -9.19 19.76 7.17
C LYS A 154 -8.99 19.89 5.66
N LYS A 155 -8.01 20.69 5.22
CA LYS A 155 -7.67 20.79 3.79
C LYS A 155 -7.14 19.45 3.26
N ILE A 156 -6.31 18.75 4.03
CA ILE A 156 -5.86 17.39 3.70
C ILE A 156 -7.09 16.48 3.60
N GLY A 157 -8.01 16.49 4.56
CA GLY A 157 -9.24 15.69 4.50
C GLY A 157 -10.20 16.03 3.37
N SER A 158 -10.11 17.23 2.80
CA SER A 158 -10.90 17.63 1.63
C SER A 158 -10.32 17.14 0.30
N LEU A 159 -9.09 16.61 0.32
CA LEU A 159 -8.50 15.93 -0.83
C LEU A 159 -9.32 14.67 -1.10
N SER A 160 -10.09 14.67 -2.18
CA SER A 160 -10.89 13.53 -2.59
C SER A 160 -10.30 12.93 -3.86
N PRO A 161 -9.88 11.65 -3.84
CA PRO A 161 -9.55 10.95 -5.06
C PRO A 161 -10.87 10.69 -5.81
N ASN A 162 -11.21 11.58 -6.75
CA ASN A 162 -12.42 11.52 -7.58
C ASN A 162 -12.32 10.46 -8.68
N TYR A 163 -11.92 9.24 -8.31
CA TYR A 163 -11.90 8.10 -9.22
C TYR A 163 -12.71 6.97 -8.61
N HIS A 164 -13.85 6.70 -9.24
CA HIS A 164 -14.66 5.53 -8.96
C HIS A 164 -14.28 4.47 -9.97
N ALA A 165 -13.36 3.57 -9.57
CA ALA A 165 -13.10 2.37 -10.35
C ALA A 165 -14.42 1.61 -10.56
N PRO A 166 -14.67 1.02 -11.74
CA PRO A 166 -15.68 -0.01 -11.86
C PRO A 166 -15.34 -1.10 -10.84
N ILE A 167 -16.25 -1.39 -9.89
CA ILE A 167 -16.03 -2.47 -8.92
C ILE A 167 -16.25 -3.79 -9.65
N ARG A 168 -15.26 -4.22 -10.44
CA ARG A 168 -15.14 -5.60 -10.89
C ARG A 168 -14.22 -6.33 -9.93
N LYS A 169 -14.67 -7.49 -9.44
CA LYS A 169 -13.82 -8.38 -8.66
C LYS A 169 -12.84 -9.00 -9.64
N LEU A 170 -11.56 -8.63 -9.58
CA LEU A 170 -10.54 -9.48 -10.20
C LEU A 170 -10.59 -10.81 -9.46
N SER A 171 -11.11 -11.84 -10.12
CA SER A 171 -11.02 -13.20 -9.62
C SER A 171 -9.55 -13.62 -9.71
N PRO A 172 -8.98 -14.25 -8.66
CA PRO A 172 -7.67 -14.90 -8.75
C PRO A 172 -7.61 -15.93 -9.89
N TYR A 173 -8.77 -16.43 -10.31
CA TYR A 173 -8.96 -17.45 -11.35
C TYR A 173 -9.49 -16.89 -12.68
N ASP A 174 -9.65 -15.56 -12.82
CA ASP A 174 -9.96 -14.98 -14.14
C ASP A 174 -8.68 -14.99 -14.97
N GLU A 175 -8.64 -15.88 -15.94
CA GLU A 175 -7.46 -16.20 -16.76
C GLU A 175 -7.19 -15.16 -17.85
N GLU A 176 -8.15 -14.26 -18.12
CA GLU A 176 -8.11 -13.20 -19.14
C GLU A 176 -8.44 -11.82 -18.54
N ALA A 177 -7.87 -11.44 -17.39
CA ALA A 177 -8.04 -10.05 -16.97
C ALA A 177 -7.34 -9.14 -17.98
N ASP A 178 -8.15 -8.29 -18.61
CA ASP A 178 -7.69 -7.21 -19.46
C ASP A 178 -6.66 -6.39 -18.67
N LEU A 179 -5.53 -6.11 -19.29
CA LEU A 179 -4.49 -5.23 -18.74
C LEU A 179 -5.11 -3.92 -18.22
N VAL A 180 -6.12 -3.41 -18.91
CA VAL A 180 -6.88 -2.23 -18.47
C VAL A 180 -7.56 -2.48 -17.12
N GLU A 181 -8.13 -3.66 -16.88
CA GLU A 181 -8.78 -4.01 -15.61
C GLU A 181 -7.77 -4.05 -14.44
N VAL A 182 -6.55 -4.53 -14.70
CA VAL A 182 -5.46 -4.53 -13.73
C VAL A 182 -5.09 -3.08 -13.38
N ILE A 183 -4.89 -2.22 -14.37
CA ILE A 183 -4.58 -0.80 -14.17
C ILE A 183 -5.71 -0.08 -13.43
N GLU A 184 -6.97 -0.30 -13.81
CA GLU A 184 -8.13 0.29 -13.16
C GLU A 184 -8.23 -0.15 -11.68
N SER A 185 -7.82 -1.39 -11.36
CA SER A 185 -7.73 -1.86 -9.98
C SER A 185 -6.59 -1.25 -9.19
N VAL A 186 -5.43 -1.02 -9.82
CA VAL A 186 -4.32 -0.25 -9.21
C VAL A 186 -4.78 1.17 -8.88
N LEU A 187 -5.47 1.84 -9.80
CA LEU A 187 -6.06 3.16 -9.54
C LEU A 187 -7.08 3.10 -8.39
N GLY A 188 -7.96 2.10 -8.38
CA GLY A 188 -8.98 1.94 -7.35
C GLY A 188 -8.38 1.77 -5.95
N VAL A 189 -7.37 0.92 -5.81
CA VAL A 189 -6.70 0.72 -4.51
C VAL A 189 -5.86 1.92 -4.10
N THR A 190 -5.24 2.63 -5.06
CA THR A 190 -4.56 3.91 -4.82
C THR A 190 -5.51 4.93 -4.21
N CYS A 191 -6.72 5.04 -4.77
CA CYS A 191 -7.74 5.95 -4.26
C CYS A 191 -8.23 5.56 -2.86
N ALA A 192 -8.46 4.27 -2.61
CA ALA A 192 -8.86 3.78 -1.30
C ALA A 192 -7.82 4.08 -0.21
N VAL A 193 -6.53 3.76 -0.47
CA VAL A 193 -5.44 4.05 0.47
C VAL A 193 -5.26 5.56 0.67
N SER A 194 -5.38 6.36 -0.40
CA SER A 194 -5.32 7.83 -0.32
C SER A 194 -6.44 8.40 0.55
N ALA A 195 -7.67 7.90 0.40
CA ALA A 195 -8.80 8.31 1.21
C ALA A 195 -8.58 8.00 2.71
N VAL A 196 -8.01 6.83 3.03
CA VAL A 196 -7.65 6.47 4.41
C VAL A 196 -6.53 7.36 4.95
N LEU A 197 -5.50 7.67 4.15
CA LEU A 197 -4.42 8.59 4.52
C LEU A 197 -4.97 10.00 4.84
N PHE A 198 -5.73 10.58 3.92
CA PHE A 198 -6.24 11.95 4.05
C PHE A 198 -7.29 12.05 5.15
N GLY A 199 -8.20 11.06 5.23
CA GLY A 199 -9.17 10.94 6.30
C GLY A 199 -8.52 10.76 7.67
N GLY A 200 -7.48 9.93 7.76
CA GLY A 200 -6.73 9.69 8.99
C GLY A 200 -6.06 10.96 9.53
N LEU A 201 -5.33 11.69 8.68
CA LEU A 201 -4.68 12.95 9.05
C LEU A 201 -5.69 14.07 9.38
N SER A 202 -6.83 14.10 8.67
CA SER A 202 -7.95 14.99 8.97
C SER A 202 -8.56 14.70 10.34
N GLY A 203 -8.87 13.42 10.61
CA GLY A 203 -9.54 12.96 11.82
C GLY A 203 -8.68 13.07 13.08
N SER A 204 -7.36 13.01 12.95
CA SER A 204 -6.40 13.12 14.07
C SER A 204 -6.21 14.54 14.60
N LEU A 205 -6.17 15.53 13.69
CA LEU A 205 -5.67 16.87 14.00
C LEU A 205 -6.77 17.94 13.87
N ALA A 206 -7.95 17.57 13.41
CA ALA A 206 -9.13 18.41 13.53
C ALA A 206 -9.43 18.63 15.01
N LEU A 207 -9.44 19.91 15.43
CA LEU A 207 -10.11 20.35 16.64
C LEU A 207 -11.57 19.87 16.57
N ARG A 208 -11.87 18.71 17.15
CA ARG A 208 -13.25 18.27 17.36
C ARG A 208 -13.87 19.28 18.32
N ARG A 209 -14.94 19.94 17.89
CA ARG A 209 -15.78 20.69 18.84
C ARG A 209 -16.24 19.68 19.91
N PRO A 210 -16.30 20.06 21.19
CA PRO A 210 -17.00 19.28 22.19
C PRO A 210 -18.42 19.02 21.67
N TRP A 211 -18.84 17.75 21.65
CA TRP A 211 -20.23 17.40 21.38
C TRP A 211 -21.07 18.07 22.48
N GLY A 212 -21.81 19.12 22.13
CA GLY A 212 -22.52 19.89 23.17
C GLY A 212 -23.16 21.21 22.77
N LEU A 213 -23.16 21.64 21.51
CA LEU A 213 -23.97 22.78 21.09
C LEU A 213 -24.25 22.75 19.58
N GLY A 214 -25.48 22.40 19.21
CA GLY A 214 -26.00 22.55 17.85
C GLY A 214 -26.54 21.27 17.23
N PHE A 215 -27.87 21.21 17.15
CA PHE A 215 -28.73 20.23 16.51
C PHE A 215 -28.16 19.52 15.27
N GLY A 216 -28.20 18.19 15.30
CA GLY A 216 -28.56 17.34 14.16
C GLY A 216 -27.73 17.46 12.88
N ALA A 217 -26.42 17.25 12.93
CA ALA A 217 -25.68 16.89 11.72
C ALA A 217 -25.64 15.37 11.58
N LYS A 218 -26.57 14.85 10.79
CA LYS A 218 -26.61 13.47 10.28
C LYS A 218 -25.22 13.12 9.74
N ALA A 219 -24.58 12.10 10.31
CA ALA A 219 -23.35 11.53 9.79
C ALA A 219 -23.60 11.13 8.33
N LYS A 220 -23.00 11.88 7.38
CA LYS A 220 -23.01 11.51 5.97
C LYS A 220 -22.07 10.31 5.83
N ASN A 221 -22.67 9.17 5.47
CA ASN A 221 -21.98 7.92 5.16
C ASN A 221 -20.66 8.14 4.41
N GLY A 222 -19.58 7.51 4.89
CA GLY A 222 -18.35 7.29 4.13
C GLY A 222 -17.05 7.79 4.74
N SER A 223 -17.07 8.53 5.86
CA SER A 223 -15.81 8.88 6.55
C SER A 223 -15.46 7.78 7.55
N VAL A 224 -14.32 7.12 7.35
CA VAL A 224 -13.73 6.24 8.36
C VAL A 224 -13.66 7.03 9.67
N GLU A 225 -14.47 6.61 10.63
CA GLU A 225 -14.62 7.26 11.92
C GLU A 225 -13.43 6.87 12.79
N GLY A 226 -12.26 7.45 12.49
CA GLY A 226 -11.02 7.17 13.20
C GLY A 226 -9.86 7.95 12.58
N GLY A 227 -9.29 8.88 13.34
CA GLY A 227 -7.98 9.43 13.02
C GLY A 227 -6.90 8.38 13.25
N ILE A 228 -5.67 8.70 12.85
CA ILE A 228 -4.47 7.98 13.27
C ILE A 228 -4.42 7.98 14.80
N TRP A 229 -4.43 6.78 15.37
CA TRP A 229 -4.62 6.55 16.80
C TRP A 229 -3.61 7.31 17.66
N GLU A 230 -2.32 7.21 17.32
CA GLU A 230 -1.21 7.86 18.02
C GLU A 230 -1.39 9.40 18.10
N PHE A 231 -2.06 10.01 17.12
CA PHE A 231 -2.24 11.46 17.09
C PHE A 231 -3.45 11.92 17.92
N GLN A 232 -4.42 11.03 18.18
CA GLN A 232 -5.61 11.33 18.97
C GLN A 232 -5.33 11.42 20.47
N GLU A 233 -4.26 10.78 20.94
CA GLU A 233 -3.83 10.84 22.34
C GLU A 233 -3.39 12.26 22.75
N MET A 234 -2.95 13.08 21.80
CA MET A 234 -2.63 14.49 22.00
C MET A 234 -3.84 15.39 21.76
N SER A 235 -4.55 15.74 22.84
CA SER A 235 -5.55 16.80 22.75
C SER A 235 -4.89 18.17 22.54
N LEU A 236 -4.93 18.68 21.30
CA LEU A 236 -4.43 20.01 20.95
C LEU A 236 -5.07 21.14 21.78
N GLU A 237 -6.25 20.92 22.36
CA GLU A 237 -6.92 21.87 23.25
C GLU A 237 -6.23 21.97 24.62
N LYS A 238 -5.69 20.87 25.13
CA LYS A 238 -4.96 20.84 26.42
C LYS A 238 -3.66 21.64 26.33
N LEU A 239 -3.05 21.72 25.15
CA LEU A 239 -1.80 22.47 24.92
C LEU A 239 -1.90 23.96 25.29
N ARG A 240 -3.11 24.55 25.23
CA ARG A 240 -3.33 25.97 25.54
C ARG A 240 -3.27 26.31 27.04
N LYS A 241 -3.43 25.29 27.89
CA LYS A 241 -3.59 25.47 29.35
C LYS A 241 -2.37 25.00 30.14
N LEU A 242 -1.32 24.54 29.48
CA LEU A 242 -0.11 24.03 30.13
C LEU A 242 0.57 25.15 30.91
N ARG A 243 0.87 24.91 32.19
CA ARG A 243 1.62 25.86 33.04
C ARG A 243 2.80 25.23 33.74
N GLY A 244 2.71 23.93 34.07
CA GLY A 244 3.80 23.19 34.71
C GLY A 244 4.95 22.90 33.74
N GLU A 245 6.18 22.96 34.23
CA GLU A 245 7.36 22.66 33.41
C GLU A 245 7.39 21.22 32.90
N GLU A 246 7.02 20.26 33.77
CA GLU A 246 6.90 18.86 33.35
C GLU A 246 5.76 18.64 32.35
N GLU A 247 4.64 19.36 32.48
CA GLU A 247 3.55 19.30 31.50
C GLU A 247 3.99 19.81 30.13
N VAL A 248 4.72 20.94 30.11
CA VAL A 248 5.29 21.55 28.91
C VAL A 248 6.33 20.62 28.25
N LYS A 249 7.20 20.00 29.05
CA LYS A 249 8.21 19.04 28.57
C LYS A 249 7.56 17.81 27.97
N MET A 250 6.57 17.22 28.64
CA MET A 250 5.81 16.06 28.16
C MET A 250 5.03 16.38 26.88
N ALA A 251 4.38 17.54 26.82
CA ALA A 251 3.69 18.00 25.61
C ALA A 251 4.66 18.21 24.44
N SER A 252 5.79 18.88 24.69
CA SER A 252 6.82 19.10 23.67
C SER A 252 7.37 17.79 23.13
N LYS A 253 7.58 16.77 23.98
CA LYS A 253 8.04 15.45 23.57
C LYS A 253 7.03 14.76 22.65
N ARG A 254 5.75 14.73 23.04
CA ARG A 254 4.70 14.13 22.21
C ARG A 254 4.50 14.86 20.88
N MET A 255 4.68 16.19 20.86
CA MET A 255 4.67 16.96 19.61
C MET A 255 5.83 16.61 18.69
N GLN A 256 7.01 16.33 19.24
CA GLN A 256 8.15 15.84 18.46
C GLN A 256 7.85 14.47 17.85
N GLU A 257 7.36 13.54 18.68
CA GLU A 257 7.01 12.19 18.22
C GLU A 257 5.96 12.26 17.09
N MET A 258 4.97 13.14 17.21
CA MET A 258 3.97 13.36 16.17
C MET A 258 4.59 13.97 14.89
N GLU A 259 5.53 14.91 15.02
CA GLU A 259 6.26 15.48 13.88
C GLU A 259 7.04 14.39 13.14
N ASP A 260 7.78 13.55 13.86
CA ASP A 260 8.58 12.46 13.29
C ASP A 260 7.69 11.48 12.51
N ARG A 261 6.49 11.16 13.03
CA ARG A 261 5.50 10.34 12.33
C ARG A 261 4.93 11.03 11.08
N ILE A 262 4.67 12.33 11.13
CA ILE A 262 4.21 13.08 9.96
C ILE A 262 5.30 13.08 8.88
N VAL A 263 6.57 13.24 9.24
CA VAL A 263 7.71 13.16 8.32
C VAL A 263 7.80 11.77 7.69
N GLU A 264 7.61 10.70 8.48
CA GLU A 264 7.59 9.32 7.95
C GLU A 264 6.46 9.11 6.92
N ILE A 265 5.25 9.57 7.24
CA ILE A 265 4.08 9.51 6.35
C ILE A 265 4.32 10.34 5.09
N GLU A 266 4.87 11.55 5.21
CA GLU A 266 5.22 12.43 4.09
C GLU A 266 6.23 11.74 3.16
N GLY A 267 7.28 11.14 3.73
CA GLY A 267 8.30 10.41 2.96
C GLY A 267 7.71 9.21 2.22
N CYS A 268 6.82 8.45 2.85
CA CYS A 268 6.11 7.35 2.20
C CYS A 268 5.18 7.86 1.08
N GLY A 269 4.45 8.94 1.31
CA GLY A 269 3.61 9.59 0.31
C GLY A 269 4.43 10.16 -0.86
N ALA A 270 5.65 10.65 -0.61
CA ALA A 270 6.55 11.11 -1.64
C ALA A 270 7.10 9.98 -2.52
N LYS A 271 7.24 8.77 -1.97
CA LYS A 271 7.50 7.58 -2.80
C LYS A 271 6.33 7.34 -3.75
N VAL A 272 5.09 7.31 -3.26
CA VAL A 272 3.90 7.11 -4.09
C VAL A 272 3.78 8.18 -5.18
N PHE A 273 4.00 9.45 -4.85
CA PHE A 273 4.00 10.55 -5.82
C PHE A 273 4.99 10.32 -6.96
N ARG A 274 6.24 9.92 -6.65
CA ARG A 274 7.26 9.62 -7.65
C ARG A 274 6.87 8.42 -8.53
N SER A 275 6.40 7.33 -7.91
CA SER A 275 5.97 6.15 -8.66
C SER A 275 4.78 6.46 -9.59
N LEU A 276 3.81 7.27 -9.16
CA LEU A 276 2.70 7.73 -10.01
C LEU A 276 3.17 8.52 -11.24
N ILE A 277 4.16 9.41 -11.07
CA ILE A 277 4.77 10.16 -12.18
C ILE A 277 5.42 9.18 -13.16
N ASN A 278 6.22 8.23 -12.66
CA ASN A 278 6.91 7.24 -13.49
C ASN A 278 5.90 6.42 -14.31
N THR A 279 4.88 5.85 -13.65
CA THR A 279 3.83 5.09 -14.33
C THR A 279 3.11 5.91 -15.40
N ARG A 280 2.83 7.20 -15.15
CA ARG A 280 2.22 8.09 -16.14
C ARG A 280 3.15 8.33 -17.34
N VAL A 281 4.45 8.54 -17.10
CA VAL A 281 5.45 8.68 -18.16
C VAL A 281 5.53 7.41 -18.98
N SER A 282 5.49 6.24 -18.35
CA SER A 282 5.46 4.96 -19.06
C SER A 282 4.21 4.79 -19.91
N LEU A 283 3.03 5.18 -19.41
CA LEU A 283 1.80 5.21 -20.22
C LEU A 283 1.92 6.16 -21.43
N LEU A 284 2.51 7.35 -21.24
CA LEU A 284 2.76 8.27 -22.37
C LEU A 284 3.67 7.64 -23.41
N ASN A 285 4.73 6.96 -22.95
CA ASN A 285 5.68 6.28 -23.83
C ASN A 285 5.02 5.16 -24.66
N VAL A 286 3.98 4.51 -24.14
CA VAL A 286 3.19 3.53 -24.91
C VAL A 286 2.44 4.18 -26.07
N VAL A 287 1.94 5.42 -25.92
CA VAL A 287 1.21 6.14 -27.00
C VAL A 287 2.15 6.71 -28.05
N THR A 288 3.37 7.07 -27.67
CA THR A 288 4.33 7.77 -28.54
C THR A 288 5.20 6.84 -29.39
N GLN A 289 5.19 5.53 -29.14
CA GLN A 289 6.01 4.52 -29.82
C GLN A 289 5.18 3.71 -30.80
#